data_AF-A0A953M8P9-F1
#
_entry.id   AF-A0A953M8P9-F1
#
_cell.length_a   1.000
_cell.length_b   1.000
_cell.length_c   1.000
_cell.angle_alpha   90.00
_cell.angle_beta   90.00
_cell.angle_gamma   90.00
#
_symmetry.space_group_name_H-M   'P 1'
#
loop_
_entity.id
_entity.type
_entity.pdbx_description
1 polymer ?
#
loop_
_entity_poly.entity_id
_entity_poly.type
_entity_poly.pdbx_seq_one_letter_code
_entity_poly.pdbx_strand_id
1 'polypeptide(L)'
;PGDGTRIGVYLFKGQETMLSRIGGIASADRAVAEQALRLLYAEADDEEQLVLMLRSAGPMAVDVNLASPAVLSAIVRAVLGVGVDAKQYESRLLESRLSGEQIGLQTLTNIATEAGIENEDRATLSRFFTVSPDLWRFRIDVRGSGAMGGGRLYSQYAGLILLGGSATASTTSTFEEPTPFLSWERLNPDDPRAVE
;
A
#
# COMPACT_ATOMS: atom_id res chain seq x y z
N PRO A 1 -38.57 -8.49 -12.14
CA PRO A 1 -37.99 -7.50 -13.07
C PRO A 1 -36.83 -6.77 -12.39
N GLY A 2 -35.59 -6.99 -12.83
CA GLY A 2 -34.45 -6.21 -12.37
C GLY A 2 -34.51 -4.81 -12.98
N ASP A 3 -34.25 -3.79 -12.19
CA ASP A 3 -34.21 -2.37 -12.57
C ASP A 3 -33.06 -2.01 -13.55
N GLY A 4 -32.23 -2.99 -13.93
CA GLY A 4 -31.07 -2.81 -14.80
C GLY A 4 -29.86 -2.20 -14.07
N THR A 5 -29.88 -2.18 -12.74
CA THR A 5 -28.73 -1.75 -11.94
C THR A 5 -27.59 -2.76 -12.05
N ARG A 6 -26.38 -2.25 -12.28
CA ARG A 6 -25.13 -3.00 -12.35
C ARG A 6 -24.21 -2.55 -11.22
N ILE A 7 -23.60 -3.52 -10.56
CA ILE A 7 -22.60 -3.28 -9.52
C ILE A 7 -21.26 -3.78 -10.05
N GLY A 8 -20.30 -2.89 -10.17
CA GLY A 8 -18.90 -3.22 -10.47
C GLY A 8 -18.11 -3.27 -9.17
N VAL A 9 -17.34 -4.34 -8.95
CA VAL A 9 -16.44 -4.46 -7.81
C VAL A 9 -15.01 -4.54 -8.35
N TYR A 10 -14.15 -3.66 -7.85
CA TYR A 10 -12.76 -3.55 -8.23
C TYR A 10 -11.89 -3.77 -7.00
N LEU A 11 -10.77 -4.47 -7.18
CA LEU A 11 -9.79 -4.73 -6.14
C LEU A 11 -8.43 -4.24 -6.60
N PHE A 12 -7.78 -3.49 -5.72
CA PHE A 12 -6.47 -2.91 -5.92
C PHE A 12 -5.60 -3.29 -4.73
N LYS A 13 -4.29 -3.37 -4.93
CA LYS A 13 -3.37 -3.55 -3.80
C LYS A 13 -3.40 -2.30 -2.92
N GLY A 14 -3.37 -2.49 -1.60
CA GLY A 14 -3.54 -1.43 -0.60
C GLY A 14 -2.26 -1.01 0.12
N GLN A 15 -1.15 -1.73 -0.06
CA GLN A 15 0.11 -1.46 0.64
C GLN A 15 1.11 -0.58 -0.11
N GLU A 16 0.70 0.18 -1.12
CA GLU A 16 1.61 1.10 -1.83
C GLU A 16 1.82 2.43 -1.10
N THR A 17 0.98 2.74 -0.12
CA THR A 17 1.03 3.98 0.65
C THR A 17 1.73 3.77 2.00
N MET A 18 1.93 4.83 2.79
CA MET A 18 2.45 4.74 4.15
C MET A 18 1.30 4.81 5.17
N LEU A 19 1.39 4.05 6.27
CA LEU A 19 0.39 4.10 7.34
C LEU A 19 0.54 5.39 8.17
N SER A 20 -0.47 6.26 8.17
CA SER A 20 -0.48 7.52 8.91
C SER A 20 -0.87 7.36 10.38
N ARG A 21 -1.67 6.34 10.72
CA ARG A 21 -2.07 6.03 12.09
C ARG A 21 -1.19 4.93 12.67
N ILE A 22 -0.14 5.34 13.37
CA ILE A 22 0.86 4.46 13.99
C ILE A 22 0.46 3.92 15.38
N GLY A 23 -0.80 4.12 15.79
CA GLY A 23 -1.34 3.60 17.03
C GLY A 23 -1.36 2.07 17.02
N GLY A 24 -0.73 1.43 18.02
CA GLY A 24 -0.64 -0.02 18.11
C GLY A 24 0.65 -0.63 17.53
N ILE A 25 1.53 0.19 16.93
CA ILE A 25 2.87 -0.26 16.51
C ILE A 25 3.78 -0.41 17.75
N ALA A 26 4.68 -1.40 17.72
CA ALA A 26 5.71 -1.63 18.73
C ALA A 26 6.58 -0.38 18.93
N SER A 27 7.09 -0.15 20.15
CA SER A 27 7.82 1.09 20.47
C SER A 27 9.07 1.31 19.61
N ALA A 28 9.80 0.23 19.29
CA ALA A 28 10.99 0.30 18.44
C ALA A 28 10.65 0.74 17.01
N ASP A 29 9.59 0.19 16.42
CA ASP A 29 9.16 0.52 15.06
C ASP A 29 8.43 1.87 15.00
N ARG A 30 7.83 2.32 16.10
CA ARG A 30 7.11 3.59 16.16
C ARG A 30 8.01 4.78 15.84
N ALA A 31 9.22 4.83 16.42
CA ALA A 31 10.15 5.93 16.18
C ALA A 31 10.55 6.03 14.69
N VAL A 32 10.78 4.87 14.05
CA VAL A 32 11.08 4.79 12.62
C VAL A 32 9.88 5.23 11.78
N ALA A 33 8.67 4.78 12.12
CA ALA A 33 7.45 5.16 11.42
C ALA A 33 7.16 6.66 11.54
N GLU A 34 7.35 7.26 12.71
CA GLU A 34 7.22 8.71 12.92
C GLU A 34 8.22 9.50 12.09
N GLN A 35 9.47 9.04 12.04
CA GLN A 35 10.51 9.67 11.27
C GLN A 35 10.26 9.56 9.76
N ALA A 36 9.82 8.39 9.28
CA ALA A 36 9.45 8.19 7.88
C ALA A 36 8.25 9.06 7.49
N LEU A 37 7.22 9.18 8.35
CA LEU A 37 6.11 10.09 8.09
C LEU A 37 6.60 11.53 7.98
N ARG A 38 7.45 12.00 8.91
CA ARG A 38 8.01 13.34 8.88
C ARG A 38 8.78 13.63 7.58
N LEU A 39 9.58 12.67 7.12
CA LEU A 39 10.32 12.78 5.86
C LEU A 39 9.36 12.82 4.66
N LEU A 40 8.32 11.99 4.67
CA LEU A 40 7.31 11.97 3.62
C LEU A 40 6.51 13.28 3.55
N TYR A 41 6.13 13.85 4.70
CA TYR A 41 5.49 15.17 4.79
C TYR A 41 6.37 16.29 4.25
N ALA A 42 7.70 16.17 4.38
CA ALA A 42 8.63 17.16 3.86
C ALA A 42 8.90 17.01 2.36
N GLU A 43 8.64 15.84 1.79
CA GLU A 43 8.84 15.52 0.36
C GLU A 43 7.58 15.80 -0.48
N ALA A 44 6.39 15.82 0.13
CA ALA A 44 5.15 16.13 -0.56
C ALA A 44 5.08 17.63 -0.94
N ASP A 45 4.83 17.91 -2.21
CA ASP A 45 4.69 19.27 -2.74
C ASP A 45 3.37 19.94 -2.28
N ASP A 46 2.32 19.14 -2.13
CA ASP A 46 0.99 19.59 -1.69
C ASP A 46 0.21 18.51 -0.91
N GLU A 47 -0.96 18.92 -0.40
CA GLU A 47 -1.85 18.05 0.38
C GLU A 47 -2.50 16.94 -0.46
N GLU A 48 -2.74 17.17 -1.75
CA GLU A 48 -3.36 16.17 -2.63
C GLU A 48 -2.41 14.99 -2.86
N GLN A 49 -1.13 15.29 -3.15
CA GLN A 49 -0.09 14.29 -3.29
C GLN A 49 0.09 13.47 -2.01
N LEU A 50 0.05 14.14 -0.85
CA LEU A 50 0.15 13.49 0.44
C LEU A 50 -1.01 12.51 0.70
N VAL A 51 -2.24 12.88 0.34
CA VAL A 51 -3.42 12.00 0.44
C VAL A 51 -3.23 10.72 -0.38
N LEU A 52 -2.57 10.80 -1.53
CA LEU A 52 -2.25 9.64 -2.37
C LEU A 52 -1.12 8.78 -1.81
N MET A 53 -0.30 9.31 -0.91
CA MET A 53 0.84 8.60 -0.30
C MET A 53 0.53 8.01 1.08
N LEU A 54 -0.63 8.30 1.67
CA LEU A 54 -0.99 7.88 3.03
C LEU A 54 -2.22 6.96 3.07
N ARG A 55 -2.22 6.02 4.02
CA ARG A 55 -3.41 5.25 4.43
C ARG A 55 -3.67 5.38 5.92
N SER A 56 -4.95 5.32 6.30
CA SER A 56 -5.37 5.48 7.70
C SER A 56 -5.42 4.18 8.50
N ALA A 57 -5.37 3.02 7.84
CA ALA A 57 -5.50 1.71 8.49
C ALA A 57 -4.75 0.61 7.70
N GLY A 58 -4.56 -0.54 8.34
CA GLY A 58 -3.90 -1.71 7.76
C GLY A 58 -2.49 -1.95 8.31
N PRO A 59 -1.74 -2.88 7.72
CA PRO A 59 -0.39 -3.22 8.16
C PRO A 59 0.56 -2.04 7.97
N MET A 60 1.66 -2.03 8.70
CA MET A 60 2.71 -1.00 8.56
C MET A 60 3.51 -1.18 7.26
N ALA A 61 3.76 -2.43 6.86
CA ALA A 61 4.60 -2.75 5.72
C ALA A 61 4.07 -2.15 4.40
N VAL A 62 4.99 -1.84 3.50
CA VAL A 62 4.76 -1.20 2.21
C VAL A 62 5.25 -2.11 1.08
N ASP A 63 4.44 -2.31 0.03
CA ASP A 63 4.82 -3.10 -1.15
C ASP A 63 5.89 -2.33 -1.95
N VAL A 64 7.11 -2.86 -1.95
CA VAL A 64 8.27 -2.26 -2.64
C VAL A 64 8.07 -2.13 -4.14
N ASN A 65 7.21 -2.96 -4.73
CA ASN A 65 6.96 -2.95 -6.16
C ASN A 65 5.95 -1.87 -6.59
N LEU A 66 5.09 -1.43 -5.68
CA LEU A 66 4.01 -0.49 -6.00
C LEU A 66 4.17 0.89 -5.39
N ALA A 67 4.82 1.00 -4.24
CA ALA A 67 4.87 2.25 -3.53
C ALA A 67 5.55 3.37 -4.32
N SER A 68 5.15 4.61 -4.11
CA SER A 68 5.80 5.74 -4.77
C SER A 68 7.29 5.82 -4.39
N PRO A 69 8.17 6.36 -5.26
CA PRO A 69 9.57 6.59 -4.89
C PRO A 69 9.69 7.35 -3.56
N ALA A 70 8.89 8.39 -3.35
CA ALA A 70 8.89 9.20 -2.14
C ALA A 70 8.62 8.37 -0.86
N VAL A 71 7.65 7.44 -0.90
CA VAL A 71 7.35 6.56 0.24
C VAL A 71 8.53 5.63 0.53
N LEU A 72 9.14 5.02 -0.50
CA LEU A 72 10.30 4.15 -0.32
C LEU A 72 11.49 4.92 0.25
N SER A 73 11.82 6.07 -0.32
CA SER A 73 12.90 6.95 0.12
C SER A 73 12.71 7.40 1.56
N ALA A 74 11.49 7.77 1.96
CA ALA A 74 11.18 8.17 3.33
C ALA A 74 11.45 7.05 4.34
N ILE A 75 11.07 5.81 4.01
CA ILE A 75 11.32 4.63 4.86
C ILE A 75 12.83 4.34 4.93
N VAL A 76 13.52 4.28 3.79
CA VAL A 76 14.97 4.00 3.74
C VAL A 76 15.74 5.01 4.60
N ARG A 77 15.46 6.30 4.43
CA ARG A 77 16.13 7.37 5.18
C ARG A 77 15.74 7.41 6.66
N ALA A 78 14.55 6.96 7.03
CA ALA A 78 14.16 6.85 8.43
C ALA A 78 14.91 5.73 9.16
N VAL A 79 15.22 4.63 8.47
CA VAL A 79 15.99 3.51 9.04
C VAL A 79 17.50 3.80 8.99
N LEU A 80 18.02 4.15 7.81
CA LEU A 80 19.46 4.25 7.55
C LEU A 80 20.04 5.66 7.74
N GLY A 81 19.20 6.66 8.02
CA GLY A 81 19.61 8.06 8.02
C GLY A 81 19.90 8.62 6.61
N VAL A 82 20.68 9.70 6.55
CA VAL A 82 21.00 10.43 5.29
C VAL A 82 22.40 10.11 4.73
N GLY A 83 22.93 8.93 5.05
CA GLY A 83 24.28 8.50 4.68
C GLY A 83 24.45 8.05 3.23
N VAL A 84 25.70 7.70 2.87
CA VAL A 84 26.06 7.13 1.56
C VAL A 84 25.34 5.80 1.35
N ASP A 85 25.31 4.96 2.36
CA ASP A 85 24.70 3.62 2.30
C ASP A 85 23.19 3.70 2.05
N ALA A 86 22.51 4.67 2.68
CA ALA A 86 21.09 4.94 2.45
C ALA A 86 20.81 5.32 0.99
N LYS A 87 21.63 6.22 0.42
CA LYS A 87 21.51 6.62 -0.98
C LYS A 87 21.79 5.45 -1.93
N GLN A 88 22.81 4.66 -1.64
CA GLN A 88 23.14 3.50 -2.46
C GLN A 88 22.02 2.46 -2.44
N TYR A 89 21.46 2.17 -1.26
CA TYR A 89 20.30 1.27 -1.12
C TYR A 89 19.08 1.80 -1.88
N GLU A 90 18.74 3.08 -1.68
CA GLU A 90 17.63 3.76 -2.35
C GLU A 90 17.77 3.71 -3.88
N SER A 91 18.94 4.10 -4.41
CA SER A 91 19.21 4.09 -5.86
C SER A 91 19.09 2.69 -6.45
N ARG A 92 19.69 1.67 -5.80
CA ARG A 92 19.62 0.28 -6.29
C ARG A 92 18.21 -0.27 -6.26
N LEU A 93 17.44 0.03 -5.21
CA LEU A 93 16.04 -0.38 -5.10
C LEU A 93 15.20 0.20 -6.24
N LEU A 94 15.35 1.50 -6.51
CA LEU A 94 14.62 2.18 -7.59
C LEU A 94 15.08 1.71 -8.97
N GLU A 95 16.39 1.48 -9.18
CA GLU A 95 16.93 0.89 -10.41
C GLU A 95 16.35 -0.51 -10.68
N SER A 96 16.33 -1.39 -9.67
CA SER A 96 15.72 -2.72 -9.79
C SER A 96 14.23 -2.66 -10.12
N ARG A 97 13.52 -1.62 -9.68
CA ARG A 97 12.11 -1.44 -10.05
C ARG A 97 11.95 -0.95 -11.48
N LEU A 98 12.82 -0.04 -11.93
CA LEU A 98 12.79 0.52 -13.28
C LEU A 98 13.19 -0.49 -14.36
N SER A 99 13.93 -1.55 -14.01
CA SER A 99 14.24 -2.65 -14.96
C SER A 99 13.00 -3.49 -15.32
N GLY A 100 11.89 -3.35 -14.58
CA GLY A 100 10.65 -4.10 -14.79
C GLY A 100 10.66 -5.50 -14.17
N GLU A 101 11.73 -5.89 -13.50
CA GLU A 101 11.77 -7.14 -12.73
C GLU A 101 11.01 -6.98 -11.40
N GLN A 102 10.21 -7.98 -11.05
CA GLN A 102 9.55 -7.99 -9.75
C GLN A 102 10.58 -8.17 -8.65
N ILE A 103 10.65 -7.21 -7.73
CA ILE A 103 11.55 -7.24 -6.58
C ILE A 103 11.02 -8.29 -5.59
N GLY A 104 11.80 -9.35 -5.41
CA GLY A 104 11.58 -10.38 -4.39
C GLY A 104 12.45 -10.18 -3.14
N LEU A 105 12.22 -11.01 -2.12
CA LEU A 105 12.99 -10.96 -0.85
C LEU A 105 14.50 -11.16 -1.08
N GLN A 106 14.88 -12.03 -2.01
CA GLN A 106 16.29 -12.25 -2.36
C GLN A 106 16.92 -10.99 -2.94
N THR A 107 16.20 -10.27 -3.82
CA THR A 107 16.67 -9.01 -4.41
C THR A 107 16.89 -7.95 -3.32
N LEU A 108 15.95 -7.78 -2.40
CA LEU A 108 16.12 -6.85 -1.26
C LEU A 108 17.34 -7.20 -0.39
N THR A 109 17.58 -8.50 -0.17
CA THR A 109 18.74 -8.99 0.59
C THR A 109 20.05 -8.71 -0.14
N ASN A 110 20.09 -8.90 -1.46
CA ASN A 110 21.25 -8.60 -2.29
C ASN A 110 21.55 -7.10 -2.27
N ILE A 111 20.54 -6.24 -2.49
CA ILE A 111 20.70 -4.78 -2.44
C ILE A 111 21.25 -4.34 -1.09
N ALA A 112 20.72 -4.88 0.02
CA ALA A 112 21.22 -4.57 1.36
C ALA A 112 22.68 -5.00 1.57
N THR A 113 23.06 -6.14 1.00
CA THR A 113 24.42 -6.68 1.10
C THR A 113 25.40 -5.85 0.30
N GLU A 114 25.04 -5.48 -0.92
CA GLU A 114 25.85 -4.65 -1.80
C GLU A 114 26.02 -3.21 -1.27
N ALA A 115 24.99 -2.68 -0.60
CA ALA A 115 25.04 -1.38 0.06
C ALA A 115 25.71 -1.40 1.45
N GLY A 116 26.21 -2.55 1.91
CA GLY A 116 26.94 -2.65 3.19
C GLY A 116 26.06 -2.46 4.43
N ILE A 117 24.73 -2.61 4.32
CA ILE A 117 23.80 -2.34 5.41
C ILE A 117 24.02 -3.34 6.56
N GLU A 118 23.98 -2.88 7.81
CA GLU A 118 24.11 -3.75 8.98
C GLU A 118 22.90 -4.68 9.17
N ASN A 119 23.09 -5.80 9.86
CA ASN A 119 22.03 -6.80 10.05
C ASN A 119 20.81 -6.25 10.82
N GLU A 120 21.02 -5.35 11.78
CA GLU A 120 19.95 -4.72 12.56
C GLU A 120 19.07 -3.83 11.68
N ASP A 121 19.69 -3.02 10.83
CA ASP A 121 19.00 -2.17 9.87
C ASP A 121 18.27 -2.97 8.80
N ARG A 122 18.88 -4.07 8.30
CA ARG A 122 18.21 -5.02 7.40
C ARG A 122 16.95 -5.61 8.01
N ALA A 123 17.04 -6.04 9.27
CA ALA A 123 15.91 -6.57 10.00
C ALA A 123 14.82 -5.52 10.22
N THR A 124 15.20 -4.25 10.34
CA THR A 124 14.25 -3.14 10.44
C THR A 124 13.59 -2.85 9.10
N LEU A 125 14.35 -2.71 8.01
CA LEU A 125 13.80 -2.54 6.66
C LEU A 125 12.82 -3.66 6.28
N SER A 126 13.12 -4.92 6.64
CA SER A 126 12.23 -6.05 6.34
C SER A 126 10.90 -6.03 7.09
N ARG A 127 10.77 -5.28 8.19
CA ARG A 127 9.48 -5.04 8.86
C ARG A 127 8.65 -3.96 8.18
N PHE A 128 9.29 -3.03 7.48
CA PHE A 128 8.64 -1.93 6.77
C PHE A 128 8.38 -2.23 5.29
N PHE A 129 9.05 -3.22 4.71
CA PHE A 129 8.87 -3.63 3.33
C PHE A 129 8.19 -5.00 3.22
N THR A 130 7.31 -5.11 2.22
CA THR A 130 6.75 -6.38 1.78
C THR A 130 6.89 -6.50 0.26
N VAL A 131 6.91 -7.73 -0.24
CA VAL A 131 6.82 -8.06 -1.67
C VAL A 131 5.51 -8.79 -2.00
N SER A 132 4.70 -9.05 -0.98
CA SER A 132 3.46 -9.82 -1.06
C SER A 132 2.42 -9.14 -0.18
N PRO A 133 1.69 -8.16 -0.74
CA PRO A 133 0.76 -7.39 0.06
C PRO A 133 -0.48 -8.20 0.42
N ASP A 134 -0.94 -8.08 1.66
CA ASP A 134 -2.16 -8.69 2.20
C ASP A 134 -3.30 -7.68 2.36
N LEU A 135 -3.01 -6.38 2.33
CA LEU A 135 -4.00 -5.31 2.30
C LEU A 135 -4.45 -5.01 0.87
N TRP A 136 -5.76 -4.96 0.69
CA TRP A 136 -6.39 -4.61 -0.57
C TRP A 136 -7.34 -3.43 -0.37
N ARG A 137 -7.34 -2.52 -1.33
CA ARG A 137 -8.37 -1.51 -1.51
C ARG A 137 -9.46 -2.10 -2.38
N PHE A 138 -10.71 -1.93 -1.99
CA PHE A 138 -11.84 -2.25 -2.87
C PHE A 138 -12.57 -0.97 -3.27
N ARG A 139 -13.17 -0.99 -4.46
CA ARG A 139 -14.07 0.03 -4.95
C ARG A 139 -15.32 -0.61 -5.50
N ILE A 140 -16.48 -0.07 -5.17
CA ILE A 140 -17.78 -0.53 -5.64
C ILE A 140 -18.46 0.61 -6.39
N ASP A 141 -18.69 0.41 -7.68
CA ASP A 141 -19.45 1.31 -8.54
C ASP A 141 -20.87 0.81 -8.68
N VAL A 142 -21.85 1.61 -8.27
CA VAL A 142 -23.28 1.33 -8.52
C VAL A 142 -23.73 2.17 -9.70
N ARG A 143 -24.04 1.52 -10.83
CA ARG A 143 -24.49 2.16 -12.07
C ARG A 143 -25.90 1.69 -12.39
N GLY A 144 -26.81 2.62 -12.66
CA GLY A 144 -28.18 2.24 -13.03
C GLY A 144 -28.33 2.11 -14.55
N SER A 145 -29.50 1.64 -14.96
CA SER A 145 -29.85 1.46 -16.37
C SER A 145 -29.71 2.77 -17.16
N GLY A 146 -28.90 2.75 -18.22
CA GLY A 146 -28.73 3.85 -19.16
C GLY A 146 -28.98 3.37 -20.58
N ALA A 147 -29.67 4.17 -21.40
CA ALA A 147 -30.15 3.78 -22.73
C ALA A 147 -29.05 3.47 -23.77
N MET A 148 -27.77 3.77 -23.49
CA MET A 148 -26.64 3.48 -24.39
C MET A 148 -25.38 3.06 -23.63
N GLY A 149 -25.35 1.83 -23.12
CA GLY A 149 -24.12 1.08 -22.82
C GLY A 149 -23.27 1.50 -21.62
N GLY A 150 -23.36 2.75 -21.15
CA GLY A 150 -22.60 3.29 -20.02
C GLY A 150 -23.51 3.85 -18.94
N GLY A 151 -24.18 2.98 -18.17
CA GLY A 151 -25.10 3.36 -17.11
C GLY A 151 -24.56 4.47 -16.19
N ARG A 152 -25.41 5.42 -15.82
CA ARG A 152 -25.05 6.55 -14.94
C ARG A 152 -24.55 6.02 -13.60
N LEU A 153 -23.38 6.50 -13.15
CA LEU A 153 -22.87 6.22 -11.80
C LEU A 153 -23.76 6.93 -10.77
N TYR A 154 -24.36 6.16 -9.85
CA TYR A 154 -25.23 6.68 -8.79
C TYR A 154 -24.47 6.87 -7.49
N SER A 155 -23.62 5.92 -7.16
CA SER A 155 -22.82 5.94 -5.95
C SER A 155 -21.56 5.13 -6.14
N GLN A 156 -20.50 5.56 -5.48
CA GLN A 156 -19.26 4.84 -5.38
C GLN A 156 -18.93 4.62 -3.91
N TYR A 157 -18.42 3.45 -3.57
CA TYR A 157 -17.94 3.11 -2.24
C TYR A 157 -16.50 2.62 -2.35
N ALA A 158 -15.71 2.86 -1.31
CA ALA A 158 -14.38 2.31 -1.21
C ALA A 158 -14.07 1.92 0.23
N GLY A 159 -13.02 1.13 0.37
CA GLY A 159 -12.51 0.75 1.68
C GLY A 159 -11.32 -0.18 1.59
N LEU A 160 -10.95 -0.71 2.75
CA LEU A 160 -9.80 -1.56 2.94
C LEU A 160 -10.24 -2.93 3.48
N ILE A 161 -9.67 -3.99 2.93
CA ILE A 161 -9.84 -5.37 3.38
C ILE A 161 -8.48 -6.05 3.49
N LEU A 162 -8.34 -6.95 4.45
CA LEU A 162 -7.21 -7.88 4.51
C LEU A 162 -7.61 -9.17 3.81
N LEU A 163 -6.93 -9.51 2.72
CA LEU A 163 -7.04 -10.81 2.09
C LEU A 163 -5.87 -11.65 2.61
N GLY A 164 -6.14 -12.40 3.69
CA GLY A 164 -5.15 -13.27 4.32
C GLY A 164 -4.60 -14.32 3.35
N GLY A 165 -3.28 -14.50 3.37
CA GLY A 165 -2.56 -15.41 2.48
C GLY A 165 -1.55 -16.30 3.20
N SER A 166 -1.97 -17.01 4.24
CA SER A 166 -1.37 -18.32 4.59
C SER A 166 -2.38 -19.23 5.30
N ALA A 167 -3.55 -19.40 4.69
CA ALA A 167 -4.34 -20.61 4.91
C ALA A 167 -3.80 -21.64 3.92
N THR A 168 -3.09 -22.65 4.43
CA THR A 168 -2.80 -23.88 3.71
C THR A 168 -4.11 -24.38 3.10
N ALA A 169 -4.08 -24.71 1.80
CA ALA A 169 -5.26 -25.09 1.02
C ALA A 169 -6.15 -26.10 1.76
N SER A 170 -7.31 -25.65 2.24
CA SER A 170 -8.44 -26.52 2.56
C SER A 170 -9.45 -26.37 1.44
N THR A 171 -9.38 -27.31 0.48
CA THR A 171 -10.47 -27.54 -0.45
C THR A 171 -11.71 -27.94 0.33
N THR A 172 -12.87 -27.44 -0.10
CA THR A 172 -14.21 -27.73 0.43
C THR A 172 -14.54 -27.19 1.82
N SER A 173 -14.87 -25.90 1.90
CA SER A 173 -15.99 -25.44 2.72
C SER A 173 -16.57 -24.14 2.16
N THR A 174 -17.89 -24.03 2.20
CA THR A 174 -18.67 -22.83 1.87
C THR A 174 -18.28 -21.74 2.87
N PHE A 175 -17.31 -20.88 2.50
CA PHE A 175 -16.74 -19.88 3.40
C PHE A 175 -17.53 -18.57 3.36
N GLU A 176 -18.45 -18.41 4.33
CA GLU A 176 -18.77 -17.10 4.92
C GLU A 176 -17.79 -16.86 6.08
N GLU A 177 -16.50 -16.66 5.81
CA GLU A 177 -15.66 -15.98 6.80
C GLU A 177 -15.91 -14.48 6.67
N PRO A 178 -16.25 -13.75 7.75
CA PRO A 178 -16.33 -12.31 7.70
C PRO A 178 -14.94 -11.78 7.40
N THR A 179 -14.69 -11.43 6.14
CA THR A 179 -13.48 -10.73 5.74
C THR A 179 -13.44 -9.44 6.57
N PRO A 180 -12.38 -9.17 7.34
CA PRO A 180 -12.35 -7.99 8.20
C PRO A 180 -12.22 -6.76 7.30
N PHE A 181 -13.36 -6.14 6.99
CA PHE A 181 -13.41 -4.79 6.45
C PHE A 181 -12.78 -3.86 7.49
N LEU A 182 -11.63 -3.28 7.15
CA LEU A 182 -10.94 -2.33 8.01
C LEU A 182 -11.55 -0.94 7.90
N SER A 183 -12.06 -0.61 6.72
CA SER A 183 -12.76 0.64 6.47
C SER A 183 -13.83 0.46 5.39
N TRP A 184 -14.82 1.33 5.46
CA TRP A 184 -15.86 1.46 4.45
C TRP A 184 -16.32 2.90 4.41
N GLU A 185 -16.32 3.51 3.24
CA GLU A 185 -16.82 4.86 3.05
C GLU A 185 -17.49 5.01 1.68
N ARG A 186 -18.41 5.96 1.60
CA ARG A 186 -18.97 6.40 0.33
C ARG A 186 -18.05 7.48 -0.24
N LEU A 187 -17.58 7.29 -1.47
CA LEU A 187 -16.75 8.27 -2.14
C LEU A 187 -17.61 9.39 -2.73
N ASN A 188 -17.10 10.62 -2.60
CA ASN A 188 -17.62 11.75 -3.36
C ASN A 188 -17.11 11.65 -4.81
N PRO A 189 -17.88 12.14 -5.81
CA PRO A 189 -17.45 12.12 -7.20
C PRO A 189 -16.15 12.88 -7.46
N ASP A 190 -15.85 13.87 -6.62
CA ASP A 190 -14.64 14.71 -6.73
C ASP A 190 -13.46 14.17 -5.90
N ASP A 191 -13.59 13.01 -5.25
CA ASP A 191 -12.50 12.41 -4.48
C ASP A 191 -11.41 11.92 -5.46
N PRO A 192 -10.12 12.30 -5.29
CA PRO A 192 -9.05 11.87 -6.20
C PRO A 192 -8.90 10.34 -6.27
N ARG A 193 -9.34 9.62 -5.22
CA ARG A 193 -9.33 8.15 -5.17
C ARG A 193 -10.45 7.51 -6.02
N ALA A 194 -11.38 8.31 -6.54
CA ALA A 194 -12.48 7.84 -7.38
C ALA A 194 -12.02 7.43 -8.79
N VAL A 195 -10.84 7.87 -9.24
CA VAL A 195 -10.43 7.90 -10.66
C VAL A 195 -9.57 6.69 -11.11
N GLU A 196 -9.16 5.80 -10.22
CA GLU A 196 -8.24 4.68 -10.55
C GLU A 196 -8.81 3.54 -11.43
#